data_AF-A0AAD9N691-F1
#
_entry.id   AF-A0AAD9N691-F1
#
_cell.length_a   1.000
_cell.length_b   1.000
_cell.length_c   1.000
_cell.angle_alpha   90.00
_cell.angle_beta   90.00
_cell.angle_gamma   90.00
#
_symmetry.space_group_name_H-M   'P 1'
#
loop_
_entity.id
_entity.type
_entity.pdbx_description
1 polymer ?
#
loop_
_entity_poly.entity_id
_entity_poly.type
_entity_poly.pdbx_seq_one_letter_code
_entity_poly.pdbx_strand_id
1 'polypeptide(L)'
;MLMDATVATGAAAMMAVRVLLDHDVPEENILLLSLIMAESGVHSVAYAFPKVRVVTTAIDPQVNDKFHITPGIGNFGDRYFGTESSRQCEEE
;
A
#
# COMPACT_ATOMS: atom_id res chain seq x y z
N MET A 1 -6.35 13.34 2.58
CA MET A 1 -6.57 11.97 2.04
C MET A 1 -5.24 11.46 1.52
N LEU A 2 -4.80 10.31 1.99
CA LEU A 2 -3.58 9.64 1.55
C LEU A 2 -3.94 8.55 0.54
N MET A 3 -3.24 8.48 -0.59
CA MET A 3 -3.52 7.52 -1.65
C MET A 3 -2.27 6.72 -1.96
N ASP A 4 -2.40 5.39 -1.97
CA ASP A 4 -1.34 4.46 -2.33
C ASP A 4 -1.92 3.27 -3.11
N ALA A 5 -1.46 3.05 -4.34
CA ALA A 5 -2.05 2.04 -5.22
C ALA A 5 -1.92 0.62 -4.64
N THR A 6 -0.74 0.27 -4.12
CA THR A 6 -0.46 -1.08 -3.62
C THR A 6 0.28 -1.01 -2.30
N VAL A 7 -0.31 -1.58 -1.26
CA VAL A 7 0.25 -1.54 0.09
C VAL A 7 0.65 -2.96 0.52
N ALA A 8 1.94 -3.28 0.42
CA ALA A 8 2.47 -4.58 0.84
C ALA A 8 2.70 -4.63 2.36
N THR A 9 3.81 -4.05 2.82
CA THR A 9 4.14 -4.03 4.27
C THR A 9 3.49 -2.87 5.02
N GLY A 10 2.95 -1.87 4.31
CA GLY A 10 2.42 -0.66 4.94
C GLY A 10 3.46 0.35 5.40
N ALA A 11 4.77 0.07 5.28
CA ALA A 11 5.81 0.95 5.82
C ALA A 11 5.77 2.37 5.23
N ALA A 12 5.60 2.49 3.91
CA ALA A 12 5.51 3.80 3.24
C ALA A 12 4.27 4.58 3.70
N ALA A 13 3.10 3.92 3.73
CA ALA A 13 1.86 4.52 4.20
C ALA A 13 1.97 4.97 5.68
N MET A 14 2.56 4.14 6.55
CA MET A 14 2.78 4.49 7.96
C MET A 14 3.70 5.70 8.12
N MET A 15 4.79 5.77 7.35
CA MET A 15 5.70 6.92 7.35
C MET A 15 4.95 8.20 6.94
N ALA A 16 4.13 8.11 5.89
CA ALA A 16 3.37 9.26 5.41
C ALA A 16 2.29 9.72 6.41
N VAL A 17 1.60 8.78 7.07
CA VAL A 17 0.68 9.10 8.17
C VAL A 17 1.43 9.78 9.32
N ARG A 18 2.61 9.29 9.69
CA ARG A 18 3.45 9.89 10.74
C ARG A 18 3.77 11.35 10.43
N VAL A 19 4.21 11.63 9.20
CA VAL A 19 4.49 13.01 8.75
C VAL A 19 3.24 13.89 8.88
N LEU A 20 2.06 13.41 8.50
CA LEU A 20 0.83 14.19 8.67
C LEU A 20 0.53 14.51 10.15
N LEU A 21 0.71 13.54 11.04
CA LEU A 21 0.54 13.74 12.48
C LEU A 21 1.55 14.74 13.04
N ASP A 22 2.81 14.69 12.58
CA ASP A 22 3.86 15.65 12.97
C ASP A 22 3.55 17.08 12.52
N HIS A 23 2.67 17.25 11.53
CA HIS A 23 2.14 18.53 11.05
C HIS A 23 0.76 18.90 11.65
N ASP A 24 0.43 18.36 12.83
CA ASP A 24 -0.80 18.63 13.58
C ASP A 24 -2.11 18.23 12.85
N VAL A 25 -2.05 17.30 11.89
CA VAL A 25 -3.26 16.75 11.27
C VAL A 25 -3.90 15.75 12.23
N PRO A 26 -5.20 15.89 12.58
CA PRO A 26 -5.87 14.91 13.42
C PRO A 26 -5.95 13.54 12.74
N GLU A 27 -5.63 12.48 13.48
CA GLU A 27 -5.59 11.10 12.97
C GLU A 27 -6.92 10.66 12.33
N GLU A 28 -8.05 11.05 12.92
CA GLU A 28 -9.41 10.79 12.43
C GLU A 28 -9.75 11.44 11.08
N ASN A 29 -9.00 12.48 10.68
CA ASN A 29 -9.14 13.14 9.39
C ASN A 29 -8.28 12.49 8.30
N ILE A 30 -7.47 11.50 8.65
CA ILE A 30 -6.62 10.78 7.72
C ILE A 30 -7.39 9.57 7.18
N LEU A 31 -7.66 9.62 5.88
CA LEU A 31 -8.21 8.51 5.10
C LEU A 31 -7.11 7.93 4.23
N LEU A 32 -6.74 6.67 4.47
CA LEU A 32 -5.82 5.90 3.64
C LEU A 32 -6.62 5.12 2.59
N LEU A 33 -6.44 5.48 1.33
CA LEU A 33 -7.06 4.82 0.19
C LEU A 33 -6.05 3.96 -0.55
N SER A 34 -6.41 2.69 -0.80
CA SER A 34 -5.59 1.79 -1.59
C SER A 34 -6.39 0.91 -2.53
N LEU A 35 -5.80 0.50 -3.66
CA LEU A 35 -6.45 -0.47 -4.54
C LEU A 35 -6.28 -1.88 -3.95
N ILE A 36 -5.04 -2.31 -3.74
CA ILE A 36 -4.72 -3.64 -3.23
C ILE A 36 -3.85 -3.51 -1.99
N MET A 37 -4.25 -4.15 -0.91
CA MET A 37 -3.49 -4.18 0.33
C MET A 37 -3.21 -5.62 0.75
N ALA A 38 -2.01 -5.91 1.26
CA ALA A 38 -1.75 -7.19 1.88
C ALA A 38 -2.29 -7.21 3.32
N GLU A 39 -2.70 -8.39 3.79
CA GLU A 39 -3.22 -8.58 5.15
C GLU A 39 -2.25 -8.04 6.23
N SER A 40 -0.94 -8.30 6.08
CA SER A 40 0.10 -7.79 6.98
C SER A 40 0.20 -6.26 6.98
N GLY A 41 0.00 -5.61 5.83
CA GLY A 41 -0.03 -4.16 5.69
C GLY A 41 -1.24 -3.53 6.38
N VAL A 42 -2.44 -4.10 6.20
CA VAL A 42 -3.67 -3.63 6.88
C VAL A 42 -3.47 -3.68 8.40
N HIS A 43 -3.03 -4.83 8.92
CA HIS A 43 -2.84 -5.02 10.36
C HIS A 43 -1.80 -4.06 10.93
N SER A 44 -0.68 -3.86 10.22
CA SER A 44 0.38 -2.95 10.68
C SER A 44 -0.12 -1.51 10.77
N VAL A 45 -0.84 -1.03 9.76
CA VAL A 45 -1.41 0.33 9.75
C VAL A 45 -2.49 0.48 10.82
N ALA A 46 -3.41 -0.48 10.92
CA ALA A 46 -4.50 -0.43 11.90
C ALA A 46 -4.00 -0.52 13.34
N TYR A 47 -2.92 -1.26 13.59
CA TYR A 47 -2.29 -1.35 14.91
C TYR A 47 -1.54 -0.06 15.27
N ALA A 48 -0.81 0.51 14.31
CA ALA A 48 -0.06 1.75 14.54
C ALA A 48 -0.96 2.98 14.69
N PHE A 49 -2.07 3.05 13.93
CA PHE A 49 -2.95 4.20 13.85
C PHE A 49 -4.43 3.78 13.86
N PRO A 50 -5.01 3.51 15.05
CA PRO A 50 -6.36 2.94 15.17
C PRO A 50 -7.48 3.92 14.77
N LYS A 51 -7.22 5.22 14.68
CA LYS A 51 -8.24 6.21 14.27
C LYS A 51 -8.19 6.52 12.77
N VAL A 52 -7.15 6.08 12.07
CA VAL A 52 -7.05 6.24 10.61
C VAL A 52 -8.08 5.36 9.94
N ARG A 53 -8.80 5.93 8.97
CA ARG A 53 -9.77 5.18 8.18
C ARG A 53 -9.06 4.58 6.98
N VAL A 54 -9.01 3.25 6.89
CA VAL A 54 -8.45 2.53 5.74
C VAL A 54 -9.57 2.08 4.82
N VAL A 55 -9.45 2.39 3.53
CA VAL A 55 -10.39 1.96 2.49
C VAL A 55 -9.58 1.28 1.40
N THR A 56 -9.88 0.01 1.14
CA THR A 56 -9.22 -0.78 0.10
C THR A 56 -10.22 -1.60 -0.72
N THR A 57 -9.91 -1.85 -1.99
CA THR A 57 -10.80 -2.64 -2.87
C THR A 57 -10.60 -4.14 -2.75
N ALA A 58 -9.35 -4.58 -2.52
CA ALA A 58 -9.01 -5.98 -2.37
C ALA A 58 -7.93 -6.16 -1.29
N ILE A 59 -8.06 -7.25 -0.52
CA ILE A 59 -7.06 -7.67 0.48
C ILE A 59 -6.52 -9.02 0.06
N ASP A 60 -5.21 -9.10 -0.15
CA ASP A 60 -4.51 -10.33 -0.53
C ASP A 60 -3.74 -10.91 0.67
N PRO A 61 -3.72 -12.25 0.84
CA PRO A 61 -3.19 -12.89 2.04
C PRO A 61 -1.65 -13.00 2.06
N GLN A 62 -0.99 -12.99 0.89
CA GLN A 62 0.45 -13.24 0.81
C GLN A 62 1.22 -12.13 0.11
N VAL A 63 2.36 -11.80 0.73
CA VAL A 63 3.42 -11.00 0.15
C VAL A 63 4.59 -11.96 -0.11
N ASN A 64 5.10 -11.96 -1.34
CA ASN A 64 6.25 -12.76 -1.75
C ASN A 64 7.56 -12.10 -1.27
N ASP A 65 8.70 -12.81 -1.31
CA ASP A 65 10.01 -12.35 -0.81
C ASP A 65 10.52 -11.05 -1.47
N LYS A 66 9.99 -10.72 -2.65
CA LYS A 66 10.24 -9.46 -3.36
C LYS A 66 9.33 -8.30 -2.91
N PHE A 67 8.62 -8.44 -1.78
CA PHE A 67 7.60 -7.49 -1.29
C PHE A 67 6.43 -7.28 -2.25
N HIS A 68 6.19 -8.22 -3.15
CA HIS A 68 5.09 -8.17 -4.10
C HIS A 68 3.88 -8.91 -3.55
N ILE A 69 2.71 -8.29 -3.64
CA ILE A 69 1.44 -8.91 -3.28
C ILE A 69 1.14 -9.99 -4.33
N THR A 70 0.77 -11.21 -3.91
CA THR A 70 0.47 -12.34 -4.80
C THR A 70 -0.91 -12.91 -4.46
N PRO A 71 -1.85 -13.07 -5.43
CA PRO A 71 -1.70 -12.93 -6.89
C PRO A 71 -1.50 -11.48 -7.39
N GLY A 72 -1.98 -10.48 -6.66
CA GLY A 72 -1.66 -9.05 -6.85
C GLY A 72 -1.70 -8.52 -8.29
N ILE A 73 -0.91 -7.46 -8.55
CA ILE A 73 -0.89 -6.75 -9.84
C ILE A 73 0.53 -6.53 -10.40
N GLY A 74 1.56 -7.07 -9.76
CA GLY A 74 2.96 -6.73 -10.07
C GLY A 74 3.31 -5.29 -9.68
N ASN A 75 4.29 -4.68 -10.35
CA ASN A 75 4.63 -3.28 -10.10
C ASN A 75 3.56 -2.37 -10.74
N PHE A 76 2.66 -1.84 -9.90
CA PHE A 76 1.60 -0.93 -10.35
C PHE A 76 2.16 0.30 -11.06
N GLY A 77 3.27 0.87 -10.57
CA GLY A 77 3.88 2.06 -11.16
C GLY A 77 4.31 1.82 -12.60
N ASP A 78 5.03 0.73 -12.84
CA ASP A 78 5.51 0.42 -14.19
C ASP A 78 4.38 0.16 -15.17
N ARG A 79 3.34 -0.57 -14.73
CA ARG A 79 2.15 -0.86 -15.56
C ARG A 79 1.31 0.39 -15.83
N TYR A 80 1.21 1.28 -14.84
CA TYR A 80 0.40 2.50 -14.96
C TYR A 80 1.09 3.56 -15.82
N PHE A 81 2.41 3.74 -15.66
CA PHE A 81 3.19 4.73 -16.41
C PHE A 81 3.76 4.18 -17.73
N GLY A 82 3.65 2.87 -17.97
CA GLY A 82 4.21 2.22 -19.16
C GLY A 82 5.74 2.18 -19.15
N THR A 83 6.36 2.15 -17.97
CA THR A 83 7.82 2.10 -17.79
C THR A 83 8.36 0.68 -17.66
N GLU A 84 7.53 -0.33 -17.94
CA GLU A 84 7.97 -1.72 -18.00
C GLU A 84 9.15 -1.85 -18.98
N SER A 85 10.32 -2.14 -18.43
CA SER A 85 11.47 -2.50 -19.24
C SER A 85 11.13 -3.81 -19.94
N SER A 86 11.29 -3.86 -21.26
CA SER A 86 10.90 -4.94 -22.17
C SER A 86 11.67 -6.27 -21.96
N ARG A 87 12.01 -6.63 -20.72
CA ARG A 87 12.74 -7.83 -20.30
C ARG A 87 11.98 -8.74 -19.34
N GLN A 88 10.76 -8.39 -18.90
CA GLN A 88 9.99 -9.26 -17.99
C GLN A 88 9.12 -10.31 -18.70
N CYS A 89 9.08 -10.35 -20.04
CA CYS A 89 8.32 -11.37 -20.78
C CYS A 89 8.97 -12.77 -20.83
N GLU A 90 10.15 -13.00 -20.21
CA GLU A 90 10.86 -14.29 -20.32
C GLU A 90 10.77 -15.19 -19.09
N GLU A 91 10.10 -14.79 -18.01
CA GLU A 91 9.93 -15.65 -16.83
C GLU A 91 8.46 -15.68 -16.35
N GLU A 92 7.56 -16.12 -17.23
CA GLU A 92 6.30 -16.78 -16.86
C GLU A 92 6.39 -18.29 -17.13
#